data_AF-A0ABD1D0G7-F1
#
_entry.id   AF-A0ABD1D0G7-F1
#
_cell.length_a   1.000
_cell.length_b   1.000
_cell.length_c   1.000
_cell.angle_alpha   90.00
_cell.angle_beta   90.00
_cell.angle_gamma   90.00
#
_symmetry.space_group_name_H-M   'P 1'
#
loop_
_entity.id
_entity.type
_entity.pdbx_description
1 polymer ?
#
loop_
_entity_poly.entity_id
_entity_poly.type
_entity_poly.pdbx_seq_one_letter_code
_entity_poly.pdbx_strand_id
1 'polypeptide(L)'
;MEQERRTLTKTWTNYTAVNDEYRSFLQEYQLDLLVPNERLQAITERYALYKETTRTTTVEVKVKHNCCPWFNYDIWKLSNIKDKVLQKWKANRLDEAQTELLARANQKLNEAKRKAKANYHSRLFCTSNPKLLGSRINEVLGDAVIFCCKLNRFTVVASHAHYYDVPRLVMSVCNTSPIVSEIKTNPVKRGRSDDDSDDGTPKPVTLEDLMDAMTKQFKLTQERIDAVNTTITEKIESVKAELDDKLDAVSRDIASFKDECAARFTVNEGALQTLNEQVDGISQEIGGLEKRNELIVSGVPFLPDENLAVYFKAMWKHVGLEETQIPPVDVRRLNTSNSSEKNGLIMLQFALRNHRDDFYSGYLQKCSLQLSHLGIDSTRRVFVSENLTFAARQIKRAALRLKEAGKLSSVFTKLGIVFVKRRKDQQAVAISTESQLSSFL
;
A
#
# COMPACT_ATOMS: atom_id res chain seq x y z
N MET A 1 -9.22 -37.11 0.91
CA MET A 1 -9.09 -35.77 1.52
C MET A 1 -10.43 -35.39 2.09
N GLU A 2 -10.53 -35.28 3.41
CA GLU A 2 -11.77 -34.92 4.09
C GLU A 2 -12.19 -33.48 3.75
N GLN A 3 -13.45 -33.29 3.37
CA GLN A 3 -14.02 -31.99 3.04
C GLN A 3 -14.90 -31.54 4.19
N GLU A 4 -14.70 -30.32 4.66
CA GLU A 4 -15.52 -29.67 5.68
C GLU A 4 -16.60 -28.82 4.99
N ARG A 5 -17.83 -28.83 5.50
CA ARG A 5 -18.87 -27.90 5.05
C ARG A 5 -18.70 -26.59 5.83
N ARG A 6 -18.56 -25.48 5.12
CA ARG A 6 -18.58 -24.13 5.72
C ARG A 6 -19.72 -23.32 5.13
N THR A 7 -20.35 -22.54 5.98
CA THR A 7 -21.41 -21.62 5.59
C THR A 7 -20.78 -20.24 5.35
N LEU A 8 -20.82 -19.77 4.11
CA LEU A 8 -20.35 -18.44 3.74
C LEU A 8 -21.53 -17.49 3.62
N THR A 9 -21.46 -16.40 4.37
CA THR A 9 -22.53 -15.39 4.42
C THR A 9 -22.02 -14.07 3.87
N LYS A 10 -22.80 -13.42 3.01
CA LYS A 10 -22.55 -12.05 2.57
C LYS A 10 -23.83 -11.23 2.57
N THR A 11 -23.77 -10.10 3.24
CA THR A 11 -24.84 -9.12 3.29
C THR A 11 -24.60 -8.06 2.22
N TRP A 12 -25.62 -7.82 1.41
CA TRP A 12 -25.62 -6.83 0.35
C TRP A 12 -26.62 -5.74 0.70
N THR A 13 -26.19 -4.49 0.59
CA THR A 13 -27.10 -3.34 0.71
C THR A 13 -27.40 -2.88 -0.71
N ASN A 14 -28.68 -2.77 -1.07
CA ASN A 14 -29.06 -2.16 -2.33
C ASN A 14 -28.92 -0.64 -2.19
N TYR A 15 -27.71 -0.12 -2.41
CA TYR A 15 -27.44 1.30 -2.24
C TYR A 15 -28.30 2.19 -3.13
N THR A 16 -28.75 1.71 -4.30
CA THR A 16 -29.67 2.47 -5.14
C THR A 16 -31.02 2.64 -4.44
N ALA A 17 -31.61 1.54 -3.96
CA ALA A 17 -32.86 1.60 -3.20
C ALA A 17 -32.73 2.46 -1.94
N VAL A 18 -31.63 2.31 -1.18
CA VAL A 18 -31.37 3.13 0.00
C VAL A 18 -31.25 4.61 -0.36
N ASN A 19 -30.59 4.94 -1.47
CA ASN A 19 -30.41 6.32 -1.90
C ASN A 19 -31.71 6.94 -2.41
N ASP A 20 -32.54 6.16 -3.11
CA ASP A 20 -33.86 6.59 -3.58
C ASP A 20 -34.79 6.82 -2.38
N GLU A 21 -34.83 5.90 -1.42
CA GLU A 21 -35.60 6.07 -0.18
C GLU A 21 -35.08 7.24 0.67
N TYR A 22 -33.76 7.46 0.70
CA TYR A 22 -33.17 8.60 1.40
C TYR A 22 -33.54 9.92 0.74
N ARG A 23 -33.53 9.98 -0.59
CA ARG A 23 -33.97 11.16 -1.34
C ARG A 23 -35.45 11.45 -1.11
N SER A 24 -36.30 10.44 -1.14
CA SER A 24 -37.72 10.58 -0.81
C SER A 24 -37.90 11.10 0.62
N PHE A 25 -37.13 10.57 1.57
CA PHE A 25 -37.12 11.08 2.94
C PHE A 25 -36.69 12.55 3.02
N LEU A 26 -35.63 12.97 2.33
CA LEU A 26 -35.20 14.37 2.30
C LEU A 26 -36.26 15.31 1.70
N GLN A 27 -37.08 14.81 0.76
CA GLN A 27 -38.14 15.61 0.12
C GLN A 27 -39.41 15.70 0.96
N GLU A 28 -39.78 14.60 1.62
CA GLU A 28 -41.00 14.51 2.44
C GLU A 28 -40.81 15.14 3.81
N TYR A 29 -39.64 14.97 4.41
CA TYR A 29 -39.30 15.54 5.71
C TYR A 29 -38.71 16.94 5.52
N GLN A 30 -39.41 17.97 6.02
CA GLN A 30 -38.91 19.36 6.04
C GLN A 30 -37.78 19.51 7.06
N LEU A 31 -36.64 18.88 6.80
CA LEU A 31 -35.48 18.83 7.69
C LEU A 31 -34.98 20.23 8.07
N ASP A 32 -35.22 21.21 7.20
CA ASP A 32 -34.88 22.61 7.42
C ASP A 32 -35.58 23.26 8.61
N LEU A 33 -36.71 22.70 9.06
CA LEU A 33 -37.44 23.16 10.24
C LEU A 33 -36.94 22.53 11.55
N LEU A 34 -36.13 21.45 11.48
CA LEU A 34 -35.61 20.77 12.67
C LEU A 34 -34.31 21.41 13.15
N VAL A 35 -34.13 21.44 14.47
CA VAL A 35 -32.88 21.84 15.13
C VAL A 35 -31.77 20.84 14.75
N PRO A 36 -30.49 21.25 14.60
CA PRO A 36 -29.44 20.36 14.07
C PRO A 36 -29.32 18.98 14.73
N ASN A 37 -29.53 18.88 16.05
CA ASN A 37 -29.49 17.60 16.77
C ASN A 37 -30.67 16.69 16.42
N GLU A 38 -31.88 17.24 16.29
CA GLU A 38 -33.08 16.51 15.89
C GLU A 38 -32.98 16.05 14.43
N ARG A 39 -32.41 16.91 13.57
CA ARG A 39 -32.11 16.56 12.18
C ARG A 39 -31.16 15.37 12.09
N LEU A 40 -30.08 15.39 12.86
CA LEU A 40 -29.10 14.30 12.91
C LEU A 40 -29.72 13.01 13.45
N GLN A 41 -30.55 13.11 14.50
CA GLN A 41 -31.26 11.97 15.08
C GLN A 41 -32.23 11.36 14.06
N ALA A 42 -33.05 12.17 13.37
CA ALA A 42 -33.98 11.70 12.35
C ALA A 42 -33.26 11.00 11.19
N ILE A 43 -32.14 11.56 10.71
CA ILE A 43 -31.29 10.92 9.69
C ILE A 43 -30.75 9.58 10.21
N THR A 44 -30.29 9.53 11.46
CA THR A 44 -29.69 8.32 12.05
C THR A 44 -30.72 7.21 12.24
N GLU A 45 -31.91 7.54 12.74
CA GLU A 45 -33.03 6.60 12.89
C GLU A 45 -33.48 6.07 11.53
N ARG A 46 -33.58 6.94 10.51
CA ARG A 46 -33.89 6.52 9.15
C ARG A 46 -32.81 5.62 8.55
N TYR A 47 -31.54 5.92 8.80
CA TYR A 47 -30.43 5.08 8.36
C TYR A 47 -30.40 3.71 9.06
N ALA A 48 -30.90 3.62 10.30
CA ALA A 48 -31.05 2.35 11.01
C ALA A 48 -32.11 1.45 10.36
N LEU A 49 -33.22 2.02 9.88
CA LEU A 49 -34.25 1.31 9.11
C LEU A 49 -33.71 0.78 7.77
N TYR A 50 -32.77 1.49 7.14
CA TYR A 50 -32.16 0.98 5.90
C TYR A 50 -31.31 -0.29 6.10
N LYS A 51 -30.96 -0.68 7.35
CA LYS A 51 -30.41 -2.01 7.60
C LYS A 51 -31.38 -3.13 7.24
N GLU A 52 -32.69 -2.88 7.25
CA GLU A 52 -33.71 -3.85 6.87
C GLU A 52 -33.75 -4.11 5.36
N THR A 53 -33.26 -3.17 4.54
CA THR A 53 -33.11 -3.35 3.08
C THR A 53 -31.91 -4.22 2.71
N THR A 54 -31.14 -4.69 3.70
CA THR A 54 -29.99 -5.53 3.46
C THR A 54 -30.42 -6.97 3.18
N ARG A 55 -30.00 -7.51 2.04
CA ARG A 55 -30.21 -8.91 1.70
C ARG A 55 -28.98 -9.71 2.09
N THR A 56 -29.17 -10.69 2.94
CA THR A 56 -28.10 -11.63 3.31
C THR A 56 -28.21 -12.88 2.46
N THR A 57 -27.15 -13.19 1.72
CA THR A 57 -27.03 -14.43 0.96
C THR A 57 -26.11 -15.37 1.70
N THR A 58 -26.61 -16.57 1.96
CA THR A 58 -25.87 -17.63 2.64
C THR A 58 -25.69 -18.80 1.68
N VAL A 59 -24.48 -19.34 1.61
CA VAL A 59 -24.15 -20.48 0.77
C VAL A 59 -23.33 -21.48 1.57
N GLU A 60 -23.76 -22.74 1.58
CA GLU A 60 -22.94 -23.85 2.06
C GLU A 60 -21.93 -24.26 1.00
N VAL A 61 -20.65 -24.28 1.37
CA VAL A 61 -19.55 -24.66 0.49
C VAL A 61 -18.74 -25.78 1.12
N LYS A 62 -18.34 -26.75 0.30
CA LYS A 62 -17.38 -27.78 0.70
C LYS A 62 -15.98 -27.23 0.51
N VAL A 63 -15.24 -27.06 1.60
CA VAL A 63 -13.86 -26.60 1.61
C VAL A 63 -12.94 -27.72 2.09
N LYS A 64 -11.66 -27.66 1.72
CA LYS A 64 -10.68 -28.61 2.27
C LYS A 64 -10.53 -28.34 3.77
N HIS A 65 -10.28 -29.38 4.56
CA HIS A 65 -10.14 -29.27 6.03
C HIS A 65 -9.14 -28.17 6.48
N ASN A 66 -8.09 -27.92 5.69
CA ASN A 66 -7.10 -26.86 5.93
C ASN A 66 -7.33 -25.59 5.09
N CYS A 67 -8.57 -25.27 4.74
CA CYS A 67 -8.85 -24.05 4.00
C CYS A 67 -8.60 -22.81 4.86
N CYS A 68 -7.87 -21.87 4.27
CA CYS A 68 -7.41 -20.69 4.98
C CYS A 68 -8.58 -19.88 5.58
N PRO A 69 -8.44 -19.36 6.80
CA PRO A 69 -9.51 -18.65 7.52
C PRO A 69 -9.95 -17.33 6.86
N TRP A 70 -9.13 -16.78 5.95
CA TRP A 70 -9.47 -15.60 5.15
C TRP A 70 -10.36 -15.91 3.92
N PHE A 71 -10.69 -17.18 3.65
CA PHE A 71 -11.56 -17.57 2.54
C PHE A 71 -13.01 -17.13 2.83
N ASN A 72 -13.57 -16.29 1.96
CA ASN A 72 -14.89 -15.69 2.16
C ASN A 72 -15.78 -15.84 0.90
N TYR A 73 -17.03 -15.38 1.02
CA TYR A 73 -18.04 -15.46 -0.05
C TYR A 73 -17.55 -14.90 -1.40
N ASP A 74 -16.82 -13.77 -1.38
CA ASP A 74 -16.35 -13.11 -2.60
C ASP A 74 -15.29 -13.94 -3.33
N ILE A 75 -14.36 -14.52 -2.58
CA ILE A 75 -13.34 -15.41 -3.15
C ILE A 75 -14.01 -16.65 -3.74
N TRP A 76 -15.00 -17.23 -3.05
CA TRP A 76 -15.76 -18.36 -3.56
C TRP A 76 -16.49 -18.01 -4.87
N LYS A 77 -17.23 -16.89 -4.89
CA LYS A 77 -17.96 -16.43 -6.09
C LYS A 77 -17.02 -16.16 -7.26
N LEU A 78 -15.90 -15.49 -7.03
CA LEU A 78 -14.88 -15.22 -8.06
C LEU A 78 -14.21 -16.51 -8.53
N SER A 79 -13.97 -17.49 -7.65
CA SER A 79 -13.46 -18.80 -8.05
C SER A 79 -14.43 -19.51 -8.99
N ASN A 80 -15.73 -19.52 -8.67
CA ASN A 80 -16.75 -20.10 -9.53
C ASN A 80 -16.85 -19.40 -10.89
N ILE A 81 -16.76 -18.06 -10.92
CA ILE A 81 -16.72 -17.31 -12.19
C ILE A 81 -15.50 -17.73 -13.00
N LYS A 82 -14.30 -17.73 -12.39
CA LYS A 82 -13.07 -18.15 -13.03
C LYS A 82 -13.15 -19.58 -13.55
N ASP A 83 -13.75 -20.51 -12.80
CA ASP A 83 -13.88 -21.91 -13.22
C ASP A 83 -14.85 -22.06 -14.40
N LYS A 84 -15.96 -21.30 -14.43
CA LYS A 84 -16.87 -21.25 -15.60
C LYS A 84 -16.20 -20.66 -16.84
N VAL A 85 -15.41 -19.59 -16.67
CA VAL A 85 -14.64 -18.98 -17.77
C VAL A 85 -13.57 -19.94 -18.27
N LEU A 86 -12.88 -20.62 -17.37
CA LEU A 86 -11.89 -21.64 -17.71
C LEU A 86 -12.51 -22.80 -18.51
N GLN A 87 -13.73 -23.23 -18.17
CA GLN A 87 -14.45 -24.25 -18.95
C GLN A 87 -14.75 -23.78 -20.38
N LYS A 88 -15.22 -22.54 -20.56
CA LYS A 88 -15.46 -21.95 -21.89
C LYS A 88 -14.17 -21.79 -22.69
N TRP A 89 -13.12 -21.28 -22.05
CA TRP A 89 -11.80 -21.15 -22.66
C TRP A 89 -11.22 -22.51 -23.10
N LYS A 90 -11.42 -23.58 -22.29
CA LYS A 90 -11.00 -24.93 -22.67
C LYS A 90 -11.72 -25.46 -23.91
N ALA A 91 -12.98 -25.08 -24.12
CA ALA A 91 -13.73 -25.45 -25.32
C ALA A 91 -13.22 -24.69 -26.55
N ASN A 92 -12.84 -23.41 -26.39
CA ASN A 92 -12.45 -22.51 -27.48
C ASN A 92 -11.07 -21.87 -27.23
N ARG A 93 -9.99 -22.64 -27.34
CA ARG A 93 -8.63 -22.16 -27.03
C ARG A 93 -8.10 -21.06 -27.95
N LEU A 94 -8.64 -20.97 -29.17
CA LEU A 94 -8.23 -19.97 -30.16
C LEU A 94 -8.97 -18.63 -29.99
N ASP A 95 -9.94 -18.55 -29.07
CA ASP A 95 -10.69 -17.33 -28.81
C ASP A 95 -9.88 -16.42 -27.86
N GLU A 96 -9.31 -15.36 -28.42
CA GLU A 96 -8.54 -14.35 -27.70
C GLU A 96 -9.39 -13.66 -26.61
N ALA A 97 -10.68 -13.44 -26.86
CA ALA A 97 -11.57 -12.83 -25.89
C ALA A 97 -11.78 -13.71 -24.65
N GLN A 98 -11.84 -15.05 -24.80
CA GLN A 98 -11.88 -15.95 -23.64
C GLN A 98 -10.56 -15.95 -22.86
N THR A 99 -9.43 -15.79 -23.56
CA THR A 99 -8.11 -15.72 -22.94
C THR A 99 -7.98 -14.45 -22.08
N GLU A 100 -8.38 -13.30 -22.61
CA GLU A 100 -8.41 -12.03 -21.88
C GLU A 100 -9.37 -12.09 -20.68
N LEU A 101 -10.57 -12.64 -20.87
CA LEU A 101 -11.57 -12.74 -19.81
C LEU A 101 -11.11 -13.66 -18.68
N LEU A 102 -10.40 -14.75 -19.00
CA LEU A 102 -9.77 -15.63 -18.02
C LEU A 102 -8.64 -14.92 -17.26
N ALA A 103 -7.80 -14.15 -17.95
CA ALA A 103 -6.75 -13.35 -17.32
C ALA A 103 -7.33 -12.33 -16.34
N ARG A 104 -8.38 -11.60 -16.74
CA ARG A 104 -9.10 -10.63 -15.90
C ARG A 104 -9.78 -11.29 -14.69
N ALA A 105 -10.39 -12.46 -14.87
CA ALA A 105 -10.99 -13.23 -13.77
C ALA A 105 -9.93 -13.68 -12.75
N ASN A 106 -8.76 -14.14 -13.22
CA ASN A 106 -7.63 -14.49 -12.37
C ASN A 106 -7.09 -13.28 -11.60
N GLN A 107 -6.91 -12.14 -12.26
CA GLN A 107 -6.47 -10.90 -11.62
C GLN A 107 -7.42 -10.50 -10.49
N LYS A 108 -8.74 -10.47 -10.75
CA LYS A 108 -9.74 -10.11 -9.75
C LYS A 108 -9.80 -11.09 -8.58
N LEU A 109 -9.66 -12.39 -8.84
CA LEU A 109 -9.57 -13.40 -7.79
C LEU A 109 -8.32 -13.19 -6.91
N ASN A 110 -7.17 -12.87 -7.51
CA ASN A 110 -5.92 -12.63 -6.78
C ASN A 110 -5.97 -11.32 -5.97
N GLU A 111 -6.55 -10.25 -6.52
CA GLU A 111 -6.83 -9.01 -5.78
C GLU A 111 -7.72 -9.28 -4.56
N ALA A 112 -8.82 -10.01 -4.73
CA ALA A 112 -9.72 -10.37 -3.63
C ALA A 112 -9.01 -11.20 -2.54
N LYS A 113 -8.19 -12.18 -2.94
CA LYS A 113 -7.36 -12.97 -2.01
C LYS A 113 -6.37 -12.10 -1.24
N ARG A 114 -5.65 -11.19 -1.92
CA ARG A 114 -4.71 -10.27 -1.27
C ARG A 114 -5.42 -9.39 -0.24
N LYS A 115 -6.54 -8.78 -0.61
CA LYS A 115 -7.35 -7.94 0.29
C LYS A 115 -7.88 -8.72 1.49
N ALA A 116 -8.40 -9.93 1.27
CA ALA A 116 -8.91 -10.77 2.35
C ALA A 116 -7.80 -11.19 3.33
N LYS A 117 -6.62 -11.56 2.82
CA LYS A 117 -5.44 -11.86 3.65
C LYS A 117 -5.02 -10.65 4.48
N ALA A 118 -4.88 -9.48 3.85
CA ALA A 118 -4.49 -8.24 4.53
C ALA A 118 -5.48 -7.90 5.67
N ASN A 119 -6.78 -7.96 5.38
CA ASN A 119 -7.82 -7.72 6.39
C ASN A 119 -7.80 -8.74 7.53
N TYR A 120 -7.59 -10.02 7.22
CA TYR A 120 -7.48 -11.08 8.21
C TYR A 120 -6.29 -10.85 9.14
N HIS A 121 -5.09 -10.61 8.59
CA HIS A 121 -3.89 -10.35 9.37
C HIS A 121 -3.99 -9.05 10.17
N SER A 122 -4.52 -7.97 9.58
CA SER A 122 -4.78 -6.73 10.31
C SER A 122 -5.66 -6.98 11.54
N ARG A 123 -6.78 -7.71 11.40
CA ARG A 123 -7.64 -8.07 12.54
C ARG A 123 -6.98 -9.02 13.53
N LEU A 124 -6.11 -9.90 13.06
CA LEU A 124 -5.36 -10.83 13.89
C LEU A 124 -4.43 -10.06 14.84
N PHE A 125 -3.75 -9.02 14.33
CA PHE A 125 -2.74 -8.25 15.05
C PHE A 125 -3.29 -7.00 15.77
N CYS A 126 -4.47 -6.49 15.41
CA CYS A 126 -5.08 -5.32 16.04
C CYS A 126 -5.83 -5.63 17.36
N THR A 127 -5.60 -6.76 18.02
CA THR A 127 -6.22 -7.04 19.33
C THR A 127 -5.45 -6.37 20.46
N SER A 128 -6.12 -5.50 21.23
CA SER A 128 -5.54 -4.87 22.43
C SER A 128 -5.29 -5.85 23.57
N ASN A 129 -5.78 -7.09 23.46
CA ASN A 129 -5.60 -8.13 24.46
C ASN A 129 -4.39 -9.03 24.12
N PRO A 130 -3.27 -8.96 24.87
CA PRO A 130 -2.04 -9.71 24.57
C PRO A 130 -2.18 -11.22 24.80
N LYS A 131 -3.06 -11.67 25.71
CA LYS A 131 -3.33 -13.11 25.90
C LYS A 131 -4.02 -13.70 24.67
N LEU A 132 -4.98 -12.95 24.12
CA LEU A 132 -5.74 -13.31 22.94
C LEU A 132 -4.87 -13.29 21.67
N LEU A 133 -3.90 -12.38 21.61
CA LEU A 133 -2.88 -12.34 20.58
C LEU A 133 -2.01 -13.61 20.61
N GLY A 134 -1.51 -14.00 21.79
CA GLY A 134 -0.71 -15.22 21.96
C GLY A 134 -1.43 -16.50 21.53
N SER A 135 -2.68 -16.68 21.95
CA SER A 135 -3.49 -17.84 21.52
C SER A 135 -3.74 -17.86 20.02
N ARG A 136 -4.03 -16.70 19.40
CA ARG A 136 -4.25 -16.58 17.95
C ARG A 136 -2.98 -16.81 17.13
N ILE A 137 -1.84 -16.36 17.62
CA ILE A 137 -0.54 -16.62 16.99
C ILE A 137 -0.22 -18.12 17.05
N ASN A 138 -0.45 -18.79 18.19
CA ASN A 138 -0.30 -20.24 18.32
C ASN A 138 -1.27 -21.02 17.40
N GLU A 139 -2.51 -20.55 17.24
CA GLU A 139 -3.48 -21.17 16.34
C GLU A 139 -3.06 -21.06 14.86
N VAL A 140 -2.45 -19.94 14.46
CA VAL A 140 -2.05 -19.69 13.06
C VAL A 140 -0.70 -20.32 12.71
N LEU A 141 0.24 -20.35 13.65
CA LEU A 141 1.61 -20.84 13.43
C LEU A 141 1.83 -22.26 13.98
N GLY A 142 0.85 -22.84 14.67
CA GLY A 142 0.97 -24.12 15.37
C GLY A 142 1.91 -24.05 16.58
N ASP A 143 2.25 -25.22 17.16
CA ASP A 143 3.16 -25.36 18.31
C ASP A 143 4.60 -24.87 18.04
N ALA A 144 4.93 -24.47 16.80
CA ALA A 144 6.24 -23.96 16.41
C ALA A 144 6.63 -22.65 17.13
N VAL A 145 5.67 -21.91 17.69
CA VAL A 145 5.91 -20.64 18.40
C VAL A 145 6.47 -20.85 19.80
N ILE A 146 6.20 -22.00 20.44
CA ILE A 146 6.75 -22.32 21.76
C ILE A 146 8.29 -22.40 21.71
N PHE A 147 8.87 -22.73 20.55
CA PHE A 147 10.32 -22.76 20.35
C PHE A 147 10.94 -21.36 20.23
N CYS A 148 10.24 -20.41 19.60
CA CYS A 148 10.73 -19.04 19.43
C CYS A 148 10.55 -18.19 20.70
N CYS A 149 9.50 -18.40 21.49
CA CYS A 149 9.30 -17.66 22.75
C CYS A 149 10.34 -18.00 23.84
N LYS A 150 11.03 -19.15 23.76
CA LYS A 150 12.17 -19.47 24.64
C LYS A 150 13.46 -18.75 24.26
N LEU A 151 13.56 -18.24 23.04
CA LEU A 151 14.69 -17.45 22.56
C LEU A 151 14.29 -15.98 22.59
N ASN A 152 14.72 -15.26 23.62
CA ASN A 152 14.45 -13.85 23.93
C ASN A 152 14.82 -12.87 22.78
N ARG A 153 14.13 -12.92 21.63
CA ARG A 153 14.38 -12.11 20.42
C ARG A 153 13.07 -11.79 19.71
N PHE A 154 12.28 -10.88 20.29
CA PHE A 154 11.08 -10.35 19.64
C PHE A 154 11.16 -8.87 19.23
N THR A 155 12.34 -8.28 19.20
CA THR A 155 12.51 -6.85 18.84
C THR A 155 12.81 -6.58 17.36
N VAL A 156 12.96 -7.60 16.49
CA VAL A 156 13.43 -7.38 15.10
C VAL A 156 12.46 -7.85 14.00
N VAL A 157 11.42 -8.62 14.31
CA VAL A 157 10.61 -9.29 13.25
C VAL A 157 9.42 -8.45 12.75
N ALA A 158 9.03 -7.38 13.44
CA ALA A 158 7.89 -6.55 13.01
C ALA A 158 8.16 -5.71 11.74
N SER A 159 9.42 -5.54 11.34
CA SER A 159 9.81 -4.64 10.23
C SER A 159 10.01 -5.34 8.87
N HIS A 160 9.88 -6.66 8.78
CA HIS A 160 10.26 -7.42 7.57
C HIS A 160 9.12 -8.26 6.93
N ALA A 161 7.86 -8.06 7.33
CA ALA A 161 6.74 -8.87 6.84
C ALA A 161 6.14 -8.43 5.48
N HIS A 162 6.88 -7.67 4.66
CA HIS A 162 6.40 -7.16 3.37
C HIS A 162 7.31 -7.52 2.18
N TYR A 163 7.87 -8.74 2.12
CA TYR A 163 8.52 -9.18 0.88
C TYR A 163 8.50 -10.70 0.75
N TYR A 164 7.52 -11.25 0.02
CA TYR A 164 7.65 -12.51 -0.73
C TYR A 164 6.60 -12.51 -1.83
N ASP A 165 6.96 -12.00 -3.00
CA ASP A 165 6.32 -12.35 -4.27
C ASP A 165 7.37 -13.14 -5.07
N VAL A 166 7.12 -14.43 -5.28
CA VAL A 166 7.93 -15.32 -6.12
C VAL A 166 7.23 -15.40 -7.47
N PRO A 167 7.82 -14.96 -8.59
CA PRO A 167 7.24 -15.23 -9.89
C PRO A 167 7.50 -16.69 -10.26
N ARG A 168 6.43 -17.47 -10.38
CA ARG A 168 6.44 -18.72 -11.16
C ARG A 168 6.49 -18.36 -12.63
N LEU A 169 7.60 -18.69 -13.30
CA LEU A 169 7.68 -18.74 -14.76
C LEU A 169 6.61 -19.67 -15.32
N VAL A 170 5.85 -19.15 -16.28
CA VAL A 170 4.98 -19.91 -17.16
C VAL A 170 5.85 -20.44 -18.31
N MET A 171 5.97 -21.75 -18.44
CA MET A 171 6.41 -22.36 -19.69
C MET A 171 5.27 -22.27 -20.70
N SER A 172 5.50 -21.53 -21.79
CA SER A 172 4.69 -21.55 -22.99
C SER A 172 5.53 -21.98 -24.18
N VAL A 173 5.16 -23.14 -24.69
CA VAL A 173 5.40 -23.77 -25.99
C VAL A 173 5.81 -22.81 -27.11
N CYS A 174 6.88 -23.16 -27.83
CA CYS A 174 7.03 -22.86 -29.25
C CYS A 174 6.99 -24.18 -30.04
N ASN A 175 5.91 -24.33 -30.80
CA ASN A 175 5.80 -25.24 -31.94
C ASN A 175 6.62 -24.68 -33.09
N THR A 176 7.56 -25.46 -33.64
CA THR A 176 7.99 -25.33 -35.04
C THR A 176 8.28 -26.71 -35.62
N SER A 177 7.36 -27.12 -36.49
CA SER A 177 7.48 -27.90 -37.73
C SER A 177 8.15 -29.29 -37.75
N PRO A 178 7.52 -30.28 -38.43
CA PRO A 178 8.13 -31.55 -38.76
C PRO A 178 8.96 -31.42 -40.04
N ILE A 179 10.28 -31.56 -39.95
CA ILE A 179 11.11 -31.82 -41.14
C ILE A 179 11.25 -33.33 -41.26
N VAL A 180 10.26 -33.92 -41.95
CA VAL A 180 10.45 -35.20 -42.64
C VAL A 180 11.30 -34.88 -43.88
N SER A 181 12.61 -35.08 -43.80
CA SER A 181 13.41 -35.16 -45.01
C SER A 181 13.25 -36.57 -45.58
N GLU A 182 12.46 -36.66 -46.65
CA GLU A 182 12.41 -37.78 -47.58
C GLU A 182 13.82 -38.37 -47.81
N ILE A 183 14.03 -39.60 -47.37
CA ILE A 183 15.05 -40.45 -47.98
C ILE A 183 14.51 -40.76 -49.37
N LYS A 184 14.92 -39.97 -50.37
CA LYS A 184 14.75 -40.32 -51.79
C LYS A 184 15.54 -41.60 -52.04
N THR A 185 14.87 -42.74 -51.91
CA THR A 185 15.31 -44.00 -52.48
C THR A 185 15.28 -43.82 -54.00
N ASN A 186 16.46 -43.67 -54.61
CA ASN A 186 16.58 -43.75 -56.05
C ASN A 186 15.96 -45.09 -56.51
N PRO A 187 14.94 -45.09 -57.39
CA PRO A 187 14.47 -46.33 -57.97
C PRO A 187 15.59 -46.86 -58.85
N VAL A 188 16.09 -48.05 -58.52
CA VAL A 188 16.92 -48.86 -59.40
C VAL A 188 16.14 -49.04 -60.70
N LYS A 189 16.49 -48.28 -61.75
CA LYS A 189 16.05 -48.53 -63.11
C LYS A 189 16.62 -49.90 -63.51
N ARG A 190 15.81 -50.95 -63.41
CA ARG A 190 16.01 -52.20 -64.14
C ARG A 190 15.83 -51.90 -65.62
N GLY A 191 16.93 -51.58 -66.30
CA GLY A 191 16.99 -51.68 -67.75
C GLY A 191 16.85 -53.16 -68.11
N ARG A 192 15.69 -53.53 -68.66
CA ARG A 192 15.57 -54.69 -69.53
C ARG A 192 16.30 -54.33 -70.82
N SER A 193 17.51 -54.84 -70.98
CA SER A 193 18.08 -55.11 -72.30
C SER A 193 17.82 -56.59 -72.55
N ASP A 194 16.80 -56.86 -73.36
CA ASP A 194 16.66 -58.10 -74.08
C ASP A 194 17.80 -58.11 -75.11
N ASP A 195 18.80 -58.98 -74.95
CA ASP A 195 19.52 -59.57 -76.07
C ASP A 195 20.46 -60.71 -75.62
N ASP A 196 20.43 -61.74 -76.45
CA ASP A 196 21.40 -62.82 -76.66
C ASP A 196 21.59 -63.91 -75.59
N SER A 197 20.87 -65.00 -75.88
CA SER A 197 21.27 -66.40 -75.71
C SER A 197 22.78 -66.64 -75.81
N ASP A 198 23.40 -66.94 -74.68
CA ASP A 198 24.64 -67.71 -74.61
C ASP A 198 24.46 -68.83 -73.57
N ASP A 199 24.45 -70.07 -74.07
CA ASP A 199 24.31 -71.34 -73.34
C ASP A 199 25.64 -71.66 -72.62
N GLY A 200 25.97 -70.81 -71.65
CA GLY A 200 27.09 -70.98 -70.74
C GLY A 200 26.59 -71.53 -69.41
N THR A 201 26.73 -72.84 -69.20
CA THR A 201 26.61 -73.45 -67.87
C THR A 201 27.30 -72.56 -66.83
N PRO A 202 26.61 -72.11 -65.76
CA PRO A 202 27.17 -71.17 -64.81
C PRO A 202 28.38 -71.82 -64.15
N LYS A 203 29.57 -71.28 -64.46
CA LYS A 203 30.81 -71.65 -63.76
C LYS A 203 30.53 -71.54 -62.25
N PRO A 204 30.89 -72.56 -61.45
CA PRO A 204 30.69 -72.51 -60.01
C PRO A 204 31.39 -71.26 -59.48
N VAL A 205 30.61 -70.37 -58.85
CA VAL A 205 31.12 -69.19 -58.14
C VAL A 205 32.20 -69.71 -57.21
N THR A 206 33.42 -69.26 -57.43
CA THR A 206 34.53 -69.68 -56.58
C THR A 206 34.40 -68.98 -55.23
N LEU A 207 34.91 -69.60 -54.16
CA LEU A 207 34.93 -68.99 -52.84
C LEU A 207 35.61 -67.61 -52.85
N GLU A 208 36.63 -67.44 -53.71
CA GLU A 208 37.32 -66.18 -53.99
C GLU A 208 36.36 -65.09 -54.50
N ASP A 209 35.53 -65.36 -55.50
CA ASP A 209 34.59 -64.38 -56.05
C ASP A 209 33.59 -63.88 -54.99
N LEU A 210 33.18 -64.78 -54.09
CA LEU A 210 32.30 -64.45 -52.97
C LEU A 210 33.02 -63.59 -51.92
N MET A 211 34.26 -63.92 -51.58
CA MET A 211 35.09 -63.14 -50.65
C MET A 211 35.39 -61.75 -51.19
N ASP A 212 35.68 -61.61 -52.48
CA ASP A 212 35.89 -60.32 -53.13
C ASP A 212 34.61 -59.47 -53.14
N ALA A 213 33.46 -60.09 -53.42
CA ALA A 213 32.17 -59.41 -53.33
C ALA A 213 31.85 -58.94 -51.91
N MET A 214 32.09 -59.79 -50.90
CA MET A 214 31.93 -59.42 -49.49
C MET A 214 32.86 -58.28 -49.09
N THR A 215 34.14 -58.35 -49.47
CA THR A 215 35.14 -57.31 -49.18
C THR A 215 34.74 -55.98 -49.80
N LYS A 216 34.24 -55.99 -51.04
CA LYS A 216 33.73 -54.81 -51.73
C LYS A 216 32.48 -54.22 -51.04
N GLN A 217 31.56 -55.08 -50.58
CA GLN A 217 30.38 -54.64 -49.82
C GLN A 217 30.77 -54.05 -48.45
N PHE A 218 31.72 -54.65 -47.74
CA PHE A 218 32.23 -54.10 -46.48
C PHE A 218 32.87 -52.73 -46.70
N LYS A 219 33.70 -52.59 -47.73
CA LYS A 219 34.32 -51.31 -48.07
C LYS A 219 33.28 -50.23 -48.38
N LEU A 220 32.28 -50.55 -49.21
CA LEU A 220 31.18 -49.62 -49.52
C LEU A 220 30.37 -49.26 -48.26
N THR A 221 30.12 -50.23 -47.38
CA THR A 221 29.39 -49.99 -46.13
C THR A 221 30.18 -49.09 -45.19
N GLN A 222 31.50 -49.30 -45.10
CA GLN A 222 32.40 -48.45 -44.31
C GLN A 222 32.41 -47.02 -44.85
N GLU A 223 32.56 -46.82 -46.17
CA GLU A 223 32.52 -45.50 -46.81
C GLU A 223 31.18 -44.78 -46.54
N ARG A 224 30.05 -45.50 -46.55
CA ARG A 224 28.74 -44.94 -46.20
C ARG A 224 28.66 -44.57 -44.72
N ILE A 225 29.21 -45.39 -43.83
CA ILE A 225 29.28 -45.08 -42.40
C ILE A 225 30.10 -43.82 -42.16
N ASP A 226 31.26 -43.69 -42.80
CA ASP A 226 32.14 -42.53 -42.65
C ASP A 226 31.49 -41.25 -43.19
N ALA A 227 30.81 -41.32 -44.34
CA ALA A 227 30.05 -40.19 -44.90
C ALA A 227 28.89 -39.75 -43.99
N VAL A 228 28.16 -40.72 -43.42
CA VAL A 228 27.08 -40.44 -42.46
C VAL A 228 27.63 -39.82 -41.19
N ASN A 229 28.72 -40.35 -40.64
CA ASN A 229 29.36 -39.81 -39.45
C ASN A 229 29.82 -38.36 -39.67
N THR A 230 30.45 -38.08 -40.81
CA THR A 230 30.88 -36.72 -41.18
C THR A 230 29.69 -35.76 -41.22
N THR A 231 28.60 -36.17 -41.88
CA THR A 231 27.36 -35.37 -41.96
C THR A 231 26.73 -35.12 -40.58
N ILE A 232 26.75 -36.13 -39.70
CA ILE A 232 26.23 -36.01 -38.33
C ILE A 232 27.09 -35.04 -37.53
N THR A 233 28.41 -35.14 -37.61
CA THR A 233 29.34 -34.23 -36.92
C THR A 233 29.13 -32.78 -37.38
N GLU A 234 29.01 -32.53 -38.68
CA GLU A 234 28.73 -31.18 -39.21
C GLU A 234 27.39 -30.62 -38.69
N LYS A 235 26.33 -31.43 -38.67
CA LYS A 235 25.05 -31.02 -38.11
C LYS A 235 25.11 -30.73 -36.61
N ILE A 236 25.87 -31.53 -35.85
CA ILE A 236 26.05 -31.32 -34.41
C ILE A 236 26.77 -29.98 -34.17
N GLU A 237 27.85 -29.70 -34.88
CA GLU A 237 28.58 -28.43 -34.73
C GLU A 237 27.74 -27.23 -35.18
N SER A 238 26.96 -27.37 -36.26
CA SER A 238 26.03 -26.32 -36.70
C SER A 238 24.95 -26.01 -35.66
N VAL A 239 24.33 -27.04 -35.07
CA VAL A 239 23.29 -26.85 -34.04
C VAL A 239 23.89 -26.28 -32.76
N LYS A 240 25.10 -26.73 -32.40
CA LYS A 240 25.83 -26.20 -31.24
C LYS A 240 26.10 -24.70 -31.40
N ALA A 241 26.62 -24.28 -32.55
CA ALA A 241 26.84 -22.87 -32.84
C ALA A 241 25.55 -22.04 -32.77
N GLU A 242 24.45 -22.54 -33.34
CA GLU A 242 23.15 -21.84 -33.27
C GLU A 242 22.61 -21.73 -31.83
N LEU A 243 22.83 -22.76 -31.01
CA LEU A 243 22.45 -22.74 -29.59
C LEU A 243 23.30 -21.76 -28.78
N ASP A 244 24.61 -21.70 -29.03
CA ASP A 244 25.52 -20.75 -28.39
C ASP A 244 25.13 -19.31 -28.75
N ASP A 245 24.84 -19.02 -30.02
CA ASP A 245 24.37 -17.70 -30.47
C ASP A 245 23.05 -17.28 -29.79
N LYS A 246 22.11 -18.23 -29.65
CA LYS A 246 20.83 -17.99 -28.95
C LYS A 246 21.04 -17.78 -27.45
N LEU A 247 21.95 -18.50 -26.83
CA LEU A 247 22.29 -18.35 -25.41
C LEU A 247 22.91 -16.97 -25.14
N ASP A 248 23.81 -16.53 -26.01
CA ASP A 248 24.45 -15.22 -25.93
C ASP A 248 23.44 -14.08 -26.17
N ALA A 249 22.51 -14.26 -27.10
CA ALA A 249 21.42 -13.31 -27.32
C ALA A 249 20.54 -13.17 -26.08
N VAL A 250 20.07 -14.28 -25.50
CA VAL A 250 19.26 -14.27 -24.28
C VAL A 250 20.03 -13.67 -23.10
N SER A 251 21.32 -13.97 -22.98
CA SER A 251 22.16 -13.41 -21.91
C SER A 251 22.29 -11.89 -22.02
N ARG A 252 22.41 -11.36 -23.24
CA ARG A 252 22.39 -9.91 -23.51
C ARG A 252 21.05 -9.28 -23.18
N ASP A 253 19.94 -9.91 -23.57
CA ASP A 253 18.59 -9.42 -23.28
C ASP A 253 18.31 -9.39 -21.77
N ILE A 254 18.74 -10.41 -21.03
CA ILE A 254 18.64 -10.46 -19.57
C ILE A 254 19.44 -9.32 -18.92
N ALA A 255 20.67 -9.08 -19.40
CA ALA A 255 21.50 -7.98 -18.90
C ALA A 255 20.84 -6.62 -19.16
N SER A 256 20.37 -6.37 -20.39
CA SER A 256 19.67 -5.14 -20.75
C SER A 256 18.40 -4.93 -19.92
N PHE A 257 17.60 -5.99 -19.72
CA PHE A 257 16.39 -5.92 -18.90
C PHE A 257 16.71 -5.64 -17.44
N LYS A 258 17.77 -6.24 -16.90
CA LYS A 258 18.24 -5.98 -15.53
C LYS A 258 18.62 -4.51 -15.33
N ASP A 259 19.33 -3.93 -16.30
CA ASP A 259 19.74 -2.52 -16.26
C ASP A 259 18.53 -1.58 -16.36
N GLU A 260 17.57 -1.88 -17.25
CA GLU A 260 16.31 -1.13 -17.35
C GLU A 260 15.51 -1.19 -16.04
N CYS A 261 15.40 -2.37 -15.43
CA CYS A 261 14.74 -2.53 -14.14
C CYS A 261 15.44 -1.73 -13.04
N ALA A 262 16.78 -1.78 -12.96
CA ALA A 262 17.55 -1.03 -11.98
C ALA A 262 17.31 0.48 -12.12
N ALA A 263 17.35 1.00 -13.36
CA ALA A 263 17.07 2.41 -13.63
C ALA A 263 15.65 2.81 -13.20
N ARG A 264 14.64 1.98 -13.51
CA ARG A 264 13.25 2.22 -13.08
C ARG A 264 13.08 2.20 -11.57
N PHE A 265 13.79 1.33 -10.86
CA PHE A 265 13.76 1.30 -9.39
C PHE A 265 14.32 2.59 -8.79
N THR A 266 15.46 3.08 -9.27
CA THR A 266 16.05 4.34 -8.80
C THR A 266 15.13 5.54 -9.04
N VAL A 267 14.49 5.62 -10.21
CA VAL A 267 13.51 6.67 -10.52
C VAL A 267 12.31 6.61 -9.57
N ASN A 268 11.77 5.41 -9.34
CA ASN A 268 10.63 5.23 -8.43
C ASN A 268 10.98 5.55 -6.98
N GLU A 269 12.19 5.21 -6.53
CA GLU A 269 12.68 5.55 -5.20
C GLU A 269 12.76 7.07 -4.99
N GLY A 270 13.31 7.81 -5.96
CA GLY A 270 13.33 9.28 -5.92
C GLY A 270 11.93 9.91 -5.94
N ALA A 271 11.00 9.35 -6.72
CA ALA A 271 9.61 9.80 -6.75
C ALA A 271 8.89 9.55 -5.41
N LEU A 272 9.12 8.39 -4.79
CA LEU A 272 8.56 8.06 -3.47
C LEU A 272 9.09 8.97 -2.38
N GLN A 273 10.38 9.30 -2.40
CA GLN A 273 10.98 10.25 -1.46
C GLN A 273 10.32 11.63 -1.61
N THR A 274 10.20 12.13 -2.84
CA THR A 274 9.56 13.42 -3.12
C THR A 274 8.10 13.45 -2.64
N LEU A 275 7.35 12.37 -2.88
CA LEU A 275 5.97 12.27 -2.43
C LEU A 275 5.87 12.25 -0.90
N ASN A 276 6.77 11.55 -0.21
CA ASN A 276 6.79 11.52 1.24
C ASN A 276 7.06 12.91 1.83
N GLU A 277 8.01 13.66 1.26
CA GLU A 277 8.28 15.05 1.65
C GLU A 277 7.05 15.96 1.44
N GLN A 278 6.33 15.78 0.33
CA GLN A 278 5.08 16.51 0.08
C GLN A 278 3.97 16.16 1.08
N VAL A 279 3.77 14.87 1.37
CA VAL A 279 2.77 14.40 2.34
C VAL A 279 3.07 14.92 3.75
N ASP A 280 4.34 14.94 4.15
CA ASP A 280 4.77 15.50 5.42
C ASP A 280 4.51 17.02 5.47
N GLY A 281 4.82 17.75 4.40
CA GLY A 281 4.53 19.17 4.27
C GLY A 281 3.03 19.48 4.40
N ILE A 282 2.20 18.76 3.66
CA ILE A 282 0.73 18.92 3.72
C ILE A 282 0.20 18.59 5.12
N SER A 283 0.70 17.53 5.75
CA SER A 283 0.28 17.14 7.10
C SER A 283 0.59 18.22 8.13
N GLN A 284 1.74 18.89 8.00
CA GLN A 284 2.09 20.04 8.84
C GLN A 284 1.19 21.25 8.58
N GLU A 285 0.85 21.53 7.33
CA GLU A 285 -0.06 22.63 6.96
C GLU A 285 -1.47 22.41 7.49
N ILE A 286 -2.01 21.18 7.36
CA ILE A 286 -3.33 20.78 7.89
C ILE A 286 -3.35 20.95 9.41
N GLY A 287 -2.35 20.39 10.11
CA GLY A 287 -2.27 20.56 11.57
C GLY A 287 -2.10 22.02 11.99
N GLY A 288 -1.47 22.85 11.15
CA GLY A 288 -1.41 24.29 11.32
C GLY A 288 -2.79 24.93 11.18
N LEU A 289 -3.54 24.60 10.12
CA LEU A 289 -4.88 25.10 9.82
C LEU A 289 -5.87 24.85 10.95
N GLU A 290 -5.89 23.63 11.51
CA GLU A 290 -6.76 23.27 12.63
C GLU A 290 -6.59 24.19 13.85
N LYS A 291 -5.37 24.68 14.06
CA LYS A 291 -5.01 25.48 15.24
C LYS A 291 -5.00 26.98 15.01
N ARG A 292 -5.23 27.46 13.78
CA ARG A 292 -5.11 28.91 13.45
C ARG A 292 -6.07 29.79 14.25
N ASN A 293 -7.21 29.25 14.63
CA ASN A 293 -8.23 29.98 15.39
C ASN A 293 -8.11 29.77 16.90
N GLU A 294 -7.05 29.13 17.37
CA GLU A 294 -6.89 28.76 18.76
C GLU A 294 -5.77 29.56 19.44
N LEU A 295 -6.03 29.95 20.69
CA LEU A 295 -5.04 30.52 21.60
C LEU A 295 -5.00 29.71 22.89
N ILE A 296 -3.84 29.67 23.52
CA ILE A 296 -3.61 29.05 24.81
C ILE A 296 -3.28 30.12 25.83
N VAL A 297 -4.05 30.14 26.90
CA VAL A 297 -3.84 30.96 28.08
C VAL A 297 -3.21 30.11 29.18
N SER A 298 -2.11 30.60 29.75
CA SER A 298 -1.38 29.96 30.84
C SER A 298 -1.15 30.93 32.01
N GLY A 299 -0.88 30.36 33.19
CA GLY A 299 -0.71 31.10 34.43
C GLY A 299 -2.00 31.32 35.24
N VAL A 300 -3.15 30.77 34.78
CA VAL A 300 -4.43 30.83 35.49
C VAL A 300 -4.64 29.56 36.31
N PRO A 301 -4.64 29.64 37.67
CA PRO A 301 -4.86 28.48 38.52
C PRO A 301 -6.27 27.92 38.31
N PHE A 302 -6.44 26.61 38.49
CA PHE A 302 -7.75 25.95 38.49
C PHE A 302 -8.52 26.31 39.77
N LEU A 303 -9.77 26.73 39.62
CA LEU A 303 -10.69 26.96 40.73
C LEU A 303 -11.96 26.13 40.50
N PRO A 304 -12.45 25.37 41.51
CA PRO A 304 -13.58 24.45 41.33
C PRO A 304 -14.85 25.07 40.74
N ASP A 305 -15.13 26.33 41.09
CA ASP A 305 -16.33 27.07 40.66
C ASP A 305 -16.01 28.17 39.66
N GLU A 306 -14.95 28.01 38.87
CA GLU A 306 -14.58 29.03 37.89
C GLU A 306 -15.56 29.12 36.71
N ASN A 307 -15.79 30.34 36.27
CA ASN A 307 -16.49 30.62 35.03
C ASN A 307 -15.50 31.17 33.99
N LEU A 308 -15.02 30.28 33.12
CA LEU A 308 -14.03 30.65 32.11
C LEU A 308 -14.55 31.70 31.12
N ALA A 309 -15.86 31.76 30.87
CA ALA A 309 -16.44 32.80 30.03
C ALA A 309 -16.30 34.18 30.68
N VAL A 310 -16.43 34.28 32.01
CA VAL A 310 -16.18 35.52 32.75
C VAL A 310 -14.72 35.94 32.63
N TYR A 311 -13.78 34.99 32.74
CA TYR A 311 -12.36 35.28 32.52
C TYR A 311 -12.10 35.79 31.10
N PHE A 312 -12.69 35.17 30.08
CA PHE A 312 -12.55 35.65 28.71
C PHE A 312 -13.09 37.06 28.52
N LYS A 313 -14.28 37.38 29.05
CA LYS A 313 -14.84 38.75 28.99
C LYS A 313 -13.92 39.77 29.68
N ALA A 314 -13.36 39.42 30.83
CA ALA A 314 -12.42 40.27 31.56
C ALA A 314 -11.12 40.48 30.77
N MET A 315 -10.58 39.43 30.14
CA MET A 315 -9.43 39.55 29.22
C MET A 315 -9.75 40.44 28.03
N TRP A 316 -10.92 40.28 27.41
CA TRP A 316 -11.38 41.06 26.26
C TRP A 316 -11.46 42.56 26.58
N LYS A 317 -12.07 42.89 27.72
CA LYS A 317 -12.12 44.26 28.23
C LYS A 317 -10.71 44.79 28.52
N HIS A 318 -9.86 43.99 29.16
CA HIS A 318 -8.49 44.40 29.51
C HIS A 318 -7.67 44.72 28.27
N VAL A 319 -7.81 43.97 27.17
CA VAL A 319 -7.10 44.28 25.91
C VAL A 319 -7.61 45.55 25.22
N GLY A 320 -8.73 46.13 25.69
CA GLY A 320 -9.27 47.40 25.20
C GLY A 320 -10.29 47.25 24.07
N LEU A 321 -10.89 46.07 23.95
CA LEU A 321 -11.94 45.79 22.98
C LEU A 321 -13.31 46.01 23.63
N GLU A 322 -14.30 46.43 22.84
CA GLU A 322 -15.63 46.77 23.34
C GLU A 322 -16.41 45.53 23.79
N GLU A 323 -17.12 45.63 24.92
CA GLU A 323 -17.94 44.53 25.45
C GLU A 323 -19.13 44.17 24.53
N THR A 324 -19.58 45.11 23.70
CA THR A 324 -20.63 44.92 22.69
C THR A 324 -20.20 44.03 21.53
N GLN A 325 -18.89 43.87 21.33
CA GLN A 325 -18.29 43.15 20.20
C GLN A 325 -17.69 41.80 20.60
N ILE A 326 -18.05 41.25 21.75
CA ILE A 326 -17.50 39.98 22.21
C ILE A 326 -17.95 38.87 21.25
N PRO A 327 -17.00 38.20 20.56
CA PRO A 327 -17.32 37.19 19.58
C PRO A 327 -17.69 35.87 20.25
N PRO A 328 -18.34 34.94 19.52
CA PRO A 328 -18.50 33.58 19.98
C PRO A 328 -17.13 32.88 20.04
N VAL A 329 -16.75 32.44 21.24
CA VAL A 329 -15.49 31.73 21.53
C VAL A 329 -15.82 30.53 22.42
N ASP A 330 -15.34 29.36 22.03
CA ASP A 330 -15.32 28.19 22.91
C ASP A 330 -14.14 28.33 23.89
N VAL A 331 -14.44 28.29 25.18
CA VAL A 331 -13.47 28.49 26.25
C VAL A 331 -13.47 27.28 27.16
N ARG A 332 -12.36 26.55 27.19
CA ARG A 332 -12.27 25.30 27.93
C ARG A 332 -10.89 25.06 28.51
N ARG A 333 -10.81 24.31 29.59
CA ARG A 333 -9.53 23.82 30.10
C ARG A 333 -9.04 22.61 29.31
N LEU A 334 -7.75 22.58 29.05
CA LEU A 334 -7.08 21.40 28.53
C LEU A 334 -6.74 20.49 29.70
N ASN A 335 -7.29 19.28 29.70
CA ASN A 335 -6.99 18.27 30.71
C ASN A 335 -5.53 17.85 30.59
N THR A 336 -4.68 18.30 31.51
CA THR A 336 -3.35 17.72 31.72
C THR A 336 -3.52 16.44 32.54
N SER A 337 -3.31 15.29 31.89
CA SER A 337 -3.40 13.94 32.48
C SER A 337 -2.45 13.69 33.65
N ASN A 338 -1.52 14.61 33.95
CA ASN A 338 -0.61 14.55 35.09
C ASN A 338 -1.04 15.55 36.17
N SER A 339 -1.76 15.03 37.15
CA SER A 339 -2.50 15.69 38.24
C SER A 339 -1.65 16.32 39.36
N SER A 340 -0.44 16.81 39.07
CA SER A 340 0.43 17.37 40.11
C SER A 340 0.46 18.91 40.18
N GLU A 341 0.14 19.63 39.10
CA GLU A 341 0.13 21.10 39.11
C GLU A 341 -1.28 21.63 38.84
N LYS A 342 -1.83 22.37 39.81
CA LYS A 342 -3.15 23.01 39.79
C LYS A 342 -3.29 24.15 38.76
N ASN A 343 -2.46 24.16 37.71
CA ASN A 343 -2.38 25.22 36.69
C ASN A 343 -2.75 24.65 35.31
N GLY A 344 -4.02 24.33 35.12
CA GLY A 344 -4.51 23.88 33.81
C GLY A 344 -4.36 24.98 32.75
N LEU A 345 -4.02 24.61 31.52
CA LEU A 345 -4.05 25.53 30.38
C LEU A 345 -5.51 25.80 29.98
N ILE A 346 -5.84 27.02 29.60
CA ILE A 346 -7.14 27.37 29.02
C ILE A 346 -6.97 27.54 27.51
N MET A 347 -7.79 26.87 26.72
CA MET A 347 -7.89 27.07 25.29
C MET A 347 -9.02 28.05 24.98
N LEU A 348 -8.73 29.01 24.10
CA LEU A 348 -9.70 29.90 23.46
C LEU A 348 -9.79 29.51 21.99
N GLN A 349 -10.94 28.99 21.55
CA GLN A 349 -11.18 28.66 20.15
C GLN A 349 -12.20 29.65 19.56
N PHE A 350 -11.72 30.52 18.69
CA PHE A 350 -12.52 31.56 18.08
C PHE A 350 -13.28 31.00 16.87
N ALA A 351 -14.52 31.42 16.68
CA ALA A 351 -15.26 31.09 15.46
C ALA A 351 -14.62 31.72 14.21
N LEU A 352 -14.14 32.96 14.33
CA LEU A 352 -13.53 33.73 13.25
C LEU A 352 -12.10 34.12 13.58
N ARG A 353 -11.21 33.95 12.60
CA ARG A 353 -9.79 34.25 12.73
C ARG A 353 -9.50 35.73 13.00
N ASN A 354 -10.24 36.65 12.39
CA ASN A 354 -10.01 38.08 12.56
C ASN A 354 -10.16 38.48 14.03
N HIS A 355 -11.23 38.02 14.70
CA HIS A 355 -11.44 38.28 16.13
C HIS A 355 -10.34 37.70 17.01
N ARG A 356 -9.80 36.53 16.64
CA ARG A 356 -8.64 35.95 17.31
C ARG A 356 -7.42 36.87 17.17
N ASP A 357 -7.16 37.35 15.95
CA ASP A 357 -6.00 38.18 15.64
C ASP A 357 -6.12 39.57 16.29
N ASP A 358 -7.32 40.14 16.36
CA ASP A 358 -7.63 41.39 17.07
C ASP A 358 -7.38 41.25 18.57
N PHE A 359 -7.89 40.18 19.18
CA PHE A 359 -7.64 39.88 20.59
C PHE A 359 -6.15 39.67 20.89
N TYR A 360 -5.47 38.86 20.06
CA TYR A 360 -4.07 38.53 20.29
C TYR A 360 -3.15 39.73 20.07
N SER A 361 -3.42 40.55 19.06
CA SER A 361 -2.67 41.79 18.82
C SER A 361 -2.87 42.80 19.95
N GLY A 362 -4.10 43.00 20.43
CA GLY A 362 -4.38 43.84 21.60
C GLY A 362 -3.66 43.35 22.87
N TYR A 363 -3.62 42.04 23.08
CA TYR A 363 -2.83 41.44 24.17
C TYR A 363 -1.33 41.75 24.05
N LEU A 364 -0.75 41.57 22.85
CA LEU A 364 0.68 41.85 22.60
C LEU A 364 1.02 43.34 22.76
N GLN A 365 0.10 44.25 22.43
CA GLN A 365 0.32 45.69 22.59
C GLN A 365 0.34 46.11 24.07
N LYS A 366 -0.61 45.61 24.89
CA LYS A 366 -0.67 45.99 26.32
C LYS A 366 0.33 45.23 27.18
N CYS A 367 0.58 43.95 26.89
CA CYS A 367 1.50 43.07 27.63
C CYS A 367 1.31 42.97 29.17
N SER A 368 0.22 43.50 29.73
CA SER A 368 0.02 43.73 31.17
C SER A 368 -1.04 42.84 31.83
N LEU A 369 -1.51 41.79 31.16
CA LEU A 369 -2.56 40.92 31.71
C LEU A 369 -2.06 40.18 32.97
N GLN A 370 -2.89 40.19 34.02
CA GLN A 370 -2.59 39.68 35.36
C GLN A 370 -3.83 38.99 35.92
N LEU A 371 -3.67 38.17 36.95
CA LEU A 371 -4.77 37.47 37.61
C LEU A 371 -5.80 38.40 38.24
N SER A 372 -5.37 39.55 38.77
CA SER A 372 -6.25 40.62 39.30
C SER A 372 -7.27 41.10 38.27
N HIS A 373 -6.86 41.22 37.01
CA HIS A 373 -7.75 41.58 35.91
C HIS A 373 -8.83 40.53 35.64
N LEU A 374 -8.62 39.27 36.07
CA LEU A 374 -9.59 38.18 35.97
C LEU A 374 -10.47 38.04 37.22
N GLY A 375 -10.32 38.93 38.21
CA GLY A 375 -11.01 38.86 39.49
C GLY A 375 -10.38 37.92 40.51
N ILE A 376 -9.12 37.51 40.31
CA ILE A 376 -8.35 36.69 41.25
C ILE A 376 -7.34 37.60 41.96
N ASP A 377 -7.34 37.63 43.29
CA ASP A 377 -6.45 38.50 44.08
C ASP A 377 -4.97 38.04 43.99
N SER A 378 -4.32 38.40 42.89
CA SER A 378 -2.92 38.11 42.62
C SER A 378 -2.39 38.98 41.48
N THR A 379 -1.16 39.45 41.63
CA THR A 379 -0.44 40.21 40.59
C THR A 379 0.30 39.32 39.59
N ARG A 380 0.15 37.99 39.70
CA ARG A 380 0.82 37.05 38.79
C ARG A 380 0.36 37.29 37.35
N ARG A 381 1.33 37.25 36.43
CA ARG A 381 1.12 37.50 35.00
C ARG A 381 0.38 36.33 34.35
N VAL A 382 -0.53 36.66 33.43
CA VAL A 382 -1.22 35.71 32.57
C VAL A 382 -0.63 35.79 31.16
N PHE A 383 -0.31 34.62 30.59
CA PHE A 383 0.32 34.53 29.29
C PHE A 383 -0.69 34.02 28.26
N VAL A 384 -0.78 34.73 27.13
CA VAL A 384 -1.55 34.28 25.96
C VAL A 384 -0.56 33.92 24.87
N SER A 385 -0.73 32.75 24.27
CA SER A 385 0.16 32.22 23.24
C SER A 385 -0.62 31.54 22.13
N GLU A 386 -0.07 31.49 20.92
CA GLU A 386 -0.67 30.72 19.83
C GLU A 386 -0.69 29.22 20.15
N ASN A 387 -1.74 28.50 19.76
CA ASN A 387 -1.71 27.05 19.79
C ASN A 387 -0.89 26.53 18.61
N LEU A 388 0.24 25.89 18.90
CA LEU A 388 1.19 25.42 17.90
C LEU A 388 1.04 23.92 17.65
N THR A 389 1.37 23.48 16.43
CA THR A 389 1.56 22.06 16.13
C THR A 389 2.69 21.47 16.98
N PHE A 390 2.74 20.14 17.11
CA PHE A 390 3.84 19.51 17.84
C PHE A 390 5.21 19.88 17.23
N ALA A 391 5.33 19.81 15.91
CA ALA A 391 6.55 20.19 15.19
C ALA A 391 6.95 21.66 15.46
N ALA A 392 6.01 22.61 15.29
CA ALA A 392 6.28 24.02 15.56
C ALA A 392 6.65 24.28 17.03
N ARG A 393 6.09 23.53 17.99
CA ARG A 393 6.50 23.61 19.40
C ARG A 393 7.93 23.15 19.61
N GLN A 394 8.35 22.07 18.96
CA GLN A 394 9.74 21.59 19.07
C GLN A 394 10.72 22.60 18.49
N ILE A 395 10.42 23.13 17.29
CA ILE A 395 11.22 24.19 16.66
C ILE A 395 11.31 25.41 17.57
N LYS A 396 10.17 25.88 18.12
CA LYS A 396 10.14 27.02 19.04
C LYS A 396 10.97 26.75 20.29
N ARG A 397 10.90 25.54 20.86
CA ARG A 397 11.67 25.16 22.06
C ARG A 397 13.16 25.15 21.76
N ALA A 398 13.58 24.60 20.63
CA ALA A 398 14.96 24.61 20.18
C ALA A 398 15.45 26.05 19.94
N ALA A 399 14.66 26.88 19.26
CA ALA A 399 14.99 28.27 18.99
C ALA A 399 15.12 29.10 20.28
N LEU A 400 14.26 28.87 21.27
CA LEU A 400 14.37 29.53 22.58
C LEU A 400 15.67 29.18 23.31
N ARG A 401 16.10 27.91 23.28
CA ARG A 401 17.42 27.52 23.84
C ARG A 401 18.58 28.24 23.15
N LEU A 402 18.49 28.42 21.82
CA LEU A 402 19.51 29.16 21.06
C LEU A 402 19.50 30.66 21.39
N LYS A 403 18.34 31.23 21.66
CA LYS A 403 18.21 32.60 22.16
C LYS A 403 18.82 32.76 23.55
N GLU A 404 18.56 31.82 24.46
CA GLU A 404 19.17 31.78 25.80
C GLU A 404 20.70 31.65 25.72
N ALA A 405 21.21 30.87 24.76
CA ALA A 405 22.64 30.76 24.47
C ALA A 405 23.23 31.99 23.74
N GLY A 406 22.46 33.05 23.51
CA GLY A 406 22.92 34.27 22.85
C GLY A 406 23.15 34.17 21.34
N LYS A 407 22.80 33.04 20.70
CA LYS A 407 22.97 32.83 19.25
C LYS A 407 21.87 33.50 18.42
N LEU A 408 20.69 33.71 19.03
CA LEU A 408 19.56 34.40 18.43
C LEU A 408 19.20 35.62 19.27
N SER A 409 18.85 36.73 18.61
CA SER A 409 18.35 37.94 19.28
C SER A 409 16.86 37.85 19.63
N SER A 410 16.04 37.22 18.77
CA SER A 410 14.60 37.15 18.95
C SER A 410 14.01 35.87 18.36
N VAL A 411 12.96 35.39 19.02
CA VAL A 411 12.16 34.22 18.65
C VAL A 411 10.72 34.57 18.95
N PHE A 412 9.85 34.48 17.95
CA PHE A 412 8.42 34.72 18.09
C PHE A 412 7.64 33.83 17.14
N THR A 413 6.31 33.79 17.30
CA THR A 413 5.44 33.05 16.40
C THR A 413 4.42 33.98 15.78
N LYS A 414 4.07 33.70 14.53
CA LYS A 414 3.03 34.40 13.80
C LYS A 414 2.31 33.40 12.91
N LEU A 415 1.00 33.27 13.11
CA LEU A 415 0.14 32.36 12.34
C LEU A 415 0.57 30.90 12.46
N GLY A 416 1.06 30.50 13.64
CA GLY A 416 1.54 29.15 13.89
C GLY A 416 2.94 28.84 13.36
N ILE A 417 3.57 29.79 12.66
CA ILE A 417 4.94 29.65 12.12
C ILE A 417 5.94 30.28 13.10
N VAL A 418 7.09 29.63 13.28
CA VAL A 418 8.17 30.13 14.14
C VAL A 418 9.08 31.05 13.33
N PHE A 419 9.30 32.26 13.86
CA PHE A 419 10.20 33.24 13.28
C PHE A 419 11.38 33.48 14.21
N VAL A 420 12.57 33.56 13.62
CA VAL A 420 13.82 33.81 14.35
C VAL A 420 14.56 35.01 13.76
N LYS A 421 15.33 35.70 14.60
CA LYS A 421 16.25 36.77 14.21
C LYS A 421 17.61 36.53 14.84
N ARG A 422 18.68 36.52 14.05
CA ARG A 422 20.05 36.45 14.59
C ARG A 422 20.47 37.77 15.23
N ARG A 423 20.20 38.90 14.56
CA ARG A 423 20.44 40.27 15.06
C ARG A 423 19.13 41.06 15.13
N LYS A 424 19.05 42.07 16.01
CA LYS A 424 17.83 42.88 16.21
C LYS A 424 17.34 43.55 14.93
N ASP A 425 18.29 44.04 14.13
CA ASP A 425 18.03 44.80 12.90
C ASP A 425 17.81 43.91 11.67
N GLN A 426 18.02 42.60 11.79
CA GLN A 426 17.80 41.67 10.70
C GLN A 426 16.30 41.39 10.52
N GLN A 427 15.90 41.17 9.27
CA GLN A 427 14.57 40.64 8.96
C GLN A 427 14.38 39.27 9.61
N ALA A 428 13.19 39.02 10.13
CA ALA A 428 12.86 37.73 10.72
C ALA A 428 12.72 36.67 9.62
N VAL A 429 13.28 35.48 9.87
CA VAL A 429 13.23 34.34 8.95
C VAL A 429 12.27 33.30 9.51
N ALA A 430 11.37 32.81 8.65
CA ALA A 430 10.46 31.72 8.98
C ALA A 430 11.21 30.39 9.01
N ILE A 431 10.98 29.59 10.04
CA ILE A 431 11.59 28.28 10.24
C ILE A 431 10.49 27.23 10.32
N SER A 432 10.52 26.28 9.38
CA SER A 432 9.52 25.22 9.27
C SER A 432 10.07 23.85 9.72
N THR A 433 11.39 23.69 9.83
CA THR A 433 12.02 22.44 10.30
C THR A 433 13.18 22.70 11.26
N GLU A 434 13.51 21.70 12.09
CA GLU A 434 14.69 21.79 12.98
C GLU A 434 16.02 21.82 12.21
N SER A 435 16.07 21.19 11.02
CA SER A 435 17.23 21.24 10.14
C SER A 435 17.47 22.67 9.62
N GLN A 436 16.42 23.38 9.18
CA GLN A 436 16.50 24.79 8.81
C GLN A 436 16.96 25.68 9.97
N LEU A 437 16.52 25.39 11.21
CA LEU A 437 16.99 26.11 12.38
C LEU A 437 18.50 25.92 12.61
N SER A 438 18.99 24.71 12.36
CA SER A 438 20.40 24.36 12.54
C SER A 438 21.29 24.98 11.48
N SER A 439 20.86 25.03 10.22
CA SER A 439 21.59 25.68 9.13
C SER A 439 21.55 27.21 9.16
N PHE A 440 20.63 27.79 9.94
CA PHE A 440 20.51 29.24 10.10
C PHE A 440 21.55 29.86 11.07
N LEU A 441 22.15 29.04 11.92
CA LEU A 441 23.20 29.45 12.87
C LEU A 441 24.53 29.65 12.15
#